data_AF-A0A5N6RVR7-F1
#
_entry.id   AF-A0A5N6RVR7-F1
#
_cell.length_a   1.000
_cell.length_b   1.000
_cell.length_c   1.000
_cell.angle_alpha   90.00
_cell.angle_beta   90.00
_cell.angle_gamma   90.00
#
_symmetry.space_group_name_H-M   'P 1'
#
loop_
_entity.id
_entity.type
_entity.pdbx_description
1 polymer ?
#
loop_
_entity_poly.entity_id
_entity_poly.type
_entity_poly.pdbx_seq_one_letter_code
_entity_poly.pdbx_strand_id
1 'polypeptide(L)'
;MKRNGTTSAGTTRWRCPSPGCGASRTIGHASGGAGLEAFLKWLLSKRTQGETGMDPRTFRRRTKWCWDLWPPVPLVDEIHHVVHVDGIHLHRQAVVLIAIADGHVIGWHVARRETSAGWANLMARIAPPDVVVCDGGGGLLKALRIAWRGL
;
A
#
# COMPACT_ATOMS: atom_id res chain seq x y z
N MET A 1 30.21 -17.16 -18.11
CA MET A 1 29.64 -16.20 -19.08
C MET A 1 30.56 -15.00 -19.19
N LYS A 2 30.72 -14.40 -20.38
CA LYS A 2 31.55 -13.19 -20.59
C LYS A 2 30.67 -11.96 -20.88
N ARG A 3 31.08 -10.77 -20.41
CA ARG A 3 30.38 -9.51 -20.71
C ARG A 3 30.38 -9.30 -22.23
N ASN A 4 29.22 -8.95 -22.79
CA ASN A 4 28.99 -8.81 -24.23
C ASN A 4 28.19 -7.54 -24.55
N GLY A 5 28.71 -6.39 -24.10
CA GLY A 5 28.10 -5.08 -24.30
C GLY A 5 26.80 -4.86 -23.50
N THR A 6 26.05 -3.85 -23.90
CA THR A 6 24.77 -3.46 -23.29
C THR A 6 23.66 -3.43 -24.34
N THR A 7 22.41 -3.65 -23.92
CA THR A 7 21.24 -3.42 -24.77
C THR A 7 21.00 -1.92 -24.96
N SER A 8 20.11 -1.55 -25.89
CA SER A 8 19.65 -0.15 -26.06
C SER A 8 19.05 0.44 -24.77
N ALA A 9 18.50 -0.41 -23.90
CA ALA A 9 18.02 -0.05 -22.56
C ALA A 9 19.12 -0.03 -21.48
N GLY A 10 20.40 -0.10 -21.86
CA GLY A 10 21.56 -0.05 -20.94
C GLY A 10 21.80 -1.31 -20.11
N THR A 11 21.04 -2.40 -20.34
CA THR A 11 21.19 -3.64 -19.57
C THR A 11 22.41 -4.42 -20.06
N THR A 12 23.27 -4.88 -19.15
CA THR A 12 24.45 -5.69 -19.53
C THR A 12 24.01 -7.02 -20.15
N ARG A 13 24.54 -7.32 -21.33
CA ARG A 13 24.35 -8.59 -22.04
C ARG A 13 25.55 -9.50 -21.76
N TRP A 14 25.29 -10.78 -21.57
CA TRP A 14 26.27 -11.81 -21.24
C TRP A 14 26.28 -12.88 -22.33
N ARG A 15 27.44 -13.32 -22.78
CA ARG A 15 27.60 -14.35 -23.82
C ARG A 15 28.19 -15.63 -23.25
N CYS A 16 27.78 -16.77 -23.79
CA CYS A 16 28.40 -18.06 -23.53
C CYS A 16 29.89 -18.01 -23.92
N PRO A 17 30.82 -18.47 -23.06
CA PRO A 17 32.24 -18.47 -23.39
C PRO A 17 32.61 -19.57 -24.40
N SER A 18 31.80 -20.61 -24.54
CA SER A 18 32.07 -21.74 -25.43
C SER A 18 32.05 -21.32 -26.91
N PRO A 19 33.10 -21.64 -27.70
CA PRO A 19 33.29 -21.13 -29.07
C PRO A 19 32.16 -21.43 -30.06
N GLY A 20 31.38 -22.51 -29.86
CA GLY A 20 30.29 -22.93 -30.75
C GLY A 20 28.87 -22.63 -30.27
N CYS A 21 28.69 -22.10 -29.05
CA CYS A 21 27.34 -21.94 -28.48
C CYS A 21 26.64 -20.67 -28.96
N GLY A 22 27.35 -19.56 -29.12
CA GLY A 22 26.81 -18.28 -29.61
C GLY A 22 25.78 -17.58 -28.71
N ALA A 23 25.16 -18.29 -27.76
CA ALA A 23 24.06 -17.80 -26.94
C ALA A 23 24.42 -16.55 -26.13
N SER A 24 23.50 -15.60 -26.10
CA SER A 24 23.57 -14.40 -25.26
C SER A 24 22.31 -14.25 -24.43
N ARG A 25 22.46 -13.79 -23.19
CA ARG A 25 21.34 -13.48 -22.31
C ARG A 25 21.58 -12.18 -21.55
N THR A 26 20.50 -11.52 -21.15
CA THR A 26 20.54 -10.55 -20.06
C THR A 26 20.27 -11.30 -18.74
N ILE A 27 20.85 -10.81 -17.64
CA ILE A 27 20.54 -11.30 -16.31
C ILE A 27 19.77 -10.18 -15.61
N GLY A 28 18.51 -10.44 -15.29
CA GLY A 28 17.72 -9.59 -14.41
C GLY A 28 17.73 -10.23 -13.02
N HIS A 29 18.16 -9.49 -12.01
CA HIS A 29 17.93 -9.90 -10.63
C HIS A 29 16.50 -9.50 -10.26
N ALA A 30 15.65 -10.49 -9.97
CA ALA A 30 14.35 -10.25 -9.36
C ALA A 30 14.58 -9.69 -7.95
N SER A 31 14.70 -8.37 -7.85
CA SER A 31 14.97 -7.66 -6.60
C SER A 31 13.71 -7.13 -5.92
N GLY A 32 12.54 -7.51 -6.43
CA GLY A 32 11.23 -7.06 -5.93
C GLY A 32 11.02 -7.39 -4.46
N GLY A 33 11.18 -8.66 -4.05
CA GLY A 33 10.96 -9.08 -2.66
C GLY A 33 11.86 -8.36 -1.65
N ALA A 34 13.18 -8.40 -1.86
CA ALA A 34 14.14 -7.71 -0.99
C ALA A 34 13.97 -6.18 -1.02
N GLY A 35 13.54 -5.62 -2.16
CA GLY A 35 13.22 -4.19 -2.28
C GLY A 35 11.98 -3.81 -1.47
N LEU A 36 10.94 -4.63 -1.51
CA LEU A 36 9.72 -4.44 -0.74
C LEU A 36 9.97 -4.57 0.77
N GLU A 37 10.73 -5.58 1.19
CA GLU A 37 11.08 -5.76 2.60
C GLU A 37 11.85 -4.55 3.14
N ALA A 38 12.87 -4.08 2.41
CA ALA A 38 13.62 -2.88 2.77
C ALA A 38 12.73 -1.63 2.79
N PHE A 39 11.80 -1.51 1.84
CA PHE A 39 10.83 -0.42 1.79
C PHE A 39 9.89 -0.42 3.00
N LEU A 40 9.26 -1.55 3.32
CA LEU A 40 8.35 -1.69 4.45
C LEU A 40 9.06 -1.48 5.79
N LYS A 41 10.28 -2.03 5.94
CA LYS A 41 11.10 -1.84 7.14
C LYS A 41 11.45 -0.37 7.37
N TRP A 42 11.69 0.39 6.30
CA TRP A 42 11.90 1.83 6.39
C TRP A 42 10.57 2.56 6.68
N LEU A 43 9.53 2.31 5.88
CA LEU A 43 8.24 2.99 5.94
C LEU A 43 7.55 2.88 7.30
N LEU A 44 7.62 1.70 7.92
CA LEU A 44 7.02 1.40 9.23
C LEU A 44 7.93 1.75 10.40
N SER A 45 9.06 2.43 10.15
CA SER A 45 10.00 2.84 11.18
C SER A 45 10.06 4.35 11.34
N LYS A 46 10.77 4.81 12.37
CA LYS A 46 11.10 6.23 12.56
C LYS A 46 12.36 6.66 11.82
N ARG A 47 12.96 5.78 11.01
CA ARG A 47 14.25 6.03 10.35
C ARG A 47 14.06 6.91 9.12
N THR A 48 15.00 7.83 8.92
CA THR A 48 15.20 8.52 7.66
C THR A 48 15.75 7.56 6.60
N GLN A 49 15.65 7.93 5.32
CA GLN A 49 16.20 7.11 4.24
C GLN A 49 17.73 6.95 4.33
N GLY A 50 18.44 7.89 4.96
CA GLY A 50 19.90 7.82 5.17
C GLY A 50 20.32 6.77 6.20
N GLU A 51 19.41 6.40 7.10
CA GLU A 51 19.65 5.41 8.16
C GLU A 51 19.32 3.98 7.71
N THR A 52 19.08 3.77 6.41
CA THR A 52 18.82 2.44 5.82
C THR A 52 20.10 1.67 5.49
N GLY A 53 21.28 2.26 5.71
CA GLY A 53 22.58 1.66 5.33
C GLY A 53 22.88 1.72 3.84
N MET A 54 22.06 2.46 3.07
CA MET A 54 22.23 2.71 1.65
C MET A 54 22.16 4.22 1.38
N ASP A 55 22.85 4.67 0.33
CA ASP A 55 22.66 6.03 -0.18
C ASP A 55 21.15 6.31 -0.45
N PRO A 56 20.58 7.41 0.07
CA PRO A 56 19.16 7.72 -0.07
C PRO A 56 18.66 7.79 -1.51
N ARG A 57 19.48 8.28 -2.46
CA ARG A 57 19.08 8.35 -3.88
C ARG A 57 18.95 6.95 -4.47
N THR A 58 19.88 6.06 -4.12
CA THR A 58 19.85 4.66 -4.53
C THR A 58 18.67 3.92 -3.92
N PHE A 59 18.38 4.13 -2.63
CA PHE A 59 17.20 3.58 -1.96
C PHE A 59 15.91 3.99 -2.68
N ARG A 60 15.69 5.30 -2.89
CA ARG A 60 14.51 5.80 -3.61
C ARG A 60 14.36 5.21 -5.01
N ARG A 61 15.46 5.09 -5.75
CA ARG A 61 15.42 4.50 -7.10
C ARG A 61 14.99 3.03 -7.06
N ARG A 62 15.46 2.26 -6.07
CA ARG A 62 15.16 0.82 -5.94
C ARG A 62 13.76 0.54 -5.40
N THR A 63 13.23 1.42 -4.56
CA THR A 63 11.89 1.25 -3.94
C THR A 63 10.81 2.09 -4.61
N LYS A 64 11.12 2.83 -5.68
CA LYS A 64 10.15 3.69 -6.40
C LYS A 64 8.84 2.95 -6.74
N TRP A 65 8.97 1.74 -7.26
CA TRP A 65 7.83 0.92 -7.68
C TRP A 65 6.93 0.51 -6.51
N CYS A 66 7.42 0.53 -5.27
CA CYS A 66 6.61 0.20 -4.10
C CYS A 66 5.53 1.26 -3.84
N TRP A 67 5.69 2.50 -4.31
CA TRP A 67 4.67 3.53 -4.22
C TRP A 67 3.48 3.30 -5.17
N ASP A 68 3.67 2.47 -6.20
CA ASP A 68 2.61 2.07 -7.12
C ASP A 68 1.77 0.91 -6.56
N LEU A 69 2.16 0.35 -5.41
CA LEU A 69 1.40 -0.69 -4.73
C LEU A 69 0.16 -0.10 -4.06
N TRP A 70 -0.99 -0.67 -4.42
CA TRP A 70 -2.25 -0.40 -3.74
C TRP A 70 -2.57 -1.59 -2.83
N PRO A 71 -2.63 -1.40 -1.50
CA PRO A 71 -3.03 -2.50 -0.63
C PRO A 71 -4.44 -2.98 -1.01
N PRO A 72 -4.75 -4.27 -0.89
CA PRO A 72 -6.12 -4.70 -1.02
C PRO A 72 -6.97 -4.04 0.08
N VAL A 73 -8.19 -3.65 -0.25
CA VAL A 73 -9.17 -3.27 0.77
C VAL A 73 -9.77 -4.56 1.31
N PRO A 74 -9.65 -4.87 2.61
CA PRO A 74 -10.24 -6.08 3.17
C PRO A 74 -11.75 -6.17 2.90
N LEU A 75 -12.26 -7.40 2.80
CA LEU A 75 -13.67 -7.70 2.96
C LEU A 75 -13.77 -8.45 4.28
N VAL A 76 -14.48 -7.89 5.24
CA VAL A 76 -14.57 -8.41 6.61
C VAL A 76 -16.02 -8.78 6.87
N ASP A 77 -16.30 -10.07 6.85
CA ASP A 77 -17.60 -10.65 7.17
C ASP A 77 -17.75 -11.00 8.66
N GLU A 78 -16.65 -10.95 9.42
CA GLU A 78 -16.63 -11.05 10.87
C GLU A 78 -17.31 -9.84 11.53
N ILE A 79 -18.16 -10.10 12.52
CA ILE A 79 -18.82 -9.07 13.32
C ILE A 79 -17.87 -8.68 14.46
N HIS A 80 -17.34 -7.47 14.39
CA HIS A 80 -16.64 -6.84 15.51
C HIS A 80 -17.64 -6.05 16.35
N HIS A 81 -17.69 -6.29 17.67
CA HIS A 81 -18.63 -5.60 18.55
C HIS A 81 -18.40 -4.08 18.59
N VAL A 82 -17.14 -3.64 18.54
CA VAL A 82 -16.77 -2.22 18.57
C VAL A 82 -15.85 -1.90 17.40
N VAL A 83 -16.27 -0.97 16.55
CA VAL A 83 -15.45 -0.45 15.44
C VAL A 83 -15.19 1.03 15.63
N HIS A 84 -13.91 1.41 15.60
CA HIS A 84 -13.49 2.80 15.57
C HIS A 84 -13.34 3.26 14.13
N VAL A 85 -13.89 4.41 13.79
CA VAL A 85 -13.75 5.00 12.45
C VAL A 85 -13.15 6.40 12.55
N ASP A 86 -12.26 6.71 11.61
CA ASP A 86 -11.56 8.00 11.56
C ASP A 86 -11.23 8.41 10.11
N GLY A 87 -11.04 9.71 9.88
CA GLY A 87 -10.66 10.31 8.61
C GLY A 87 -9.28 10.96 8.68
N ILE A 88 -8.26 10.29 8.13
CA ILE A 88 -6.91 10.84 8.05
C ILE A 88 -6.80 11.79 6.87
N HIS A 89 -6.77 13.10 7.15
CA HIS A 89 -6.64 14.12 6.12
C HIS A 89 -5.21 14.19 5.54
N LEU A 90 -5.10 13.96 4.23
CA LEU A 90 -3.86 14.05 3.45
C LEU A 90 -3.87 15.33 2.60
N HIS A 91 -3.22 16.39 3.08
CA HIS A 91 -3.19 17.71 2.42
C HIS A 91 -4.61 18.17 1.97
N ARG A 92 -4.72 19.14 1.06
CA ARG A 92 -6.01 19.82 0.77
C ARG A 92 -7.10 18.97 0.10
N GLN A 93 -6.79 17.82 -0.50
CA GLN A 93 -7.71 17.16 -1.46
C GLN A 93 -7.76 15.63 -1.35
N ALA A 94 -7.30 15.06 -0.24
CA ALA A 94 -7.43 13.63 0.01
C ALA A 94 -7.71 13.37 1.49
N VAL A 95 -8.55 12.37 1.74
CA VAL A 95 -8.80 11.81 3.06
C VAL A 95 -8.76 10.29 2.95
N VAL A 96 -8.12 9.63 3.91
CA VAL A 96 -8.16 8.18 4.08
C VAL A 96 -9.13 7.90 5.22
N LEU A 97 -10.29 7.36 4.87
CA LEU A 97 -11.25 6.86 5.85
C LEU A 97 -10.77 5.48 6.30
N ILE A 98 -10.72 5.24 7.60
CA ILE A 98 -10.24 3.99 8.18
C ILE A 98 -11.24 3.43 9.16
N ALA A 99 -11.27 2.10 9.27
CA ALA A 99 -12.00 1.37 10.30
C ALA A 99 -11.02 0.46 11.05
N ILE A 100 -11.07 0.50 12.38
CA ILE A 100 -10.19 -0.26 13.27
C ILE A 100 -11.05 -1.06 14.25
N ALA A 101 -10.75 -2.35 14.38
CA ALA A 101 -11.27 -3.21 15.45
C ALA A 101 -10.13 -4.07 16.01
N ASP A 102 -10.19 -4.39 17.30
CA ASP A 102 -9.23 -5.27 17.98
C ASP A 102 -7.74 -4.90 17.76
N GLY A 103 -7.47 -3.60 17.65
CA GLY A 103 -6.12 -3.06 17.41
C GLY A 103 -5.62 -3.13 15.96
N HIS A 104 -6.46 -3.56 15.01
CA HIS A 104 -6.09 -3.76 13.61
C HIS A 104 -6.99 -2.98 12.65
N VAL A 105 -6.43 -2.56 11.51
CA VAL A 105 -7.21 -1.94 10.43
C VAL A 105 -8.03 -3.02 9.73
N ILE A 106 -9.36 -2.93 9.84
CA ILE A 106 -10.31 -3.88 9.22
C ILE A 106 -10.88 -3.33 7.90
N GLY A 107 -10.67 -2.05 7.60
CA GLY A 107 -11.04 -1.48 6.31
C GLY A 107 -10.48 -0.08 6.12
N TRP A 108 -10.37 0.33 4.86
CA TRP A 108 -9.97 1.68 4.50
C TRP A 108 -10.53 2.11 3.14
N HIS A 109 -10.70 3.41 2.93
CA HIS A 109 -11.18 3.99 1.69
C HIS A 109 -10.56 5.38 1.45
N VAL A 110 -10.03 5.63 0.25
CA VAL A 110 -9.52 6.95 -0.14
C VAL A 110 -10.60 7.75 -0.85
N ALA A 111 -10.84 8.97 -0.36
CA ALA A 111 -11.78 9.91 -0.96
C ALA A 111 -11.12 11.29 -1.12
N ARG A 112 -11.70 12.15 -1.97
CA ARG A 112 -11.23 13.55 -2.13
C ARG A 112 -11.60 14.44 -0.95
N ARG A 113 -12.70 14.09 -0.28
CA ARG A 113 -13.28 14.78 0.87
C ARG A 113 -14.01 13.76 1.72
N GLU A 114 -14.21 14.11 2.99
CA GLU A 114 -15.02 13.31 3.88
C GLU A 114 -16.50 13.48 3.51
N THR A 115 -17.08 12.43 2.91
CA THR A 115 -18.45 12.45 2.38
C THR A 115 -19.17 11.20 2.81
N SER A 116 -20.50 11.27 2.91
CA SER A 116 -21.31 10.10 3.25
C SER A 116 -21.15 8.94 2.25
N ALA A 117 -20.91 9.23 0.98
CA ALA A 117 -20.65 8.20 -0.03
C ALA A 117 -19.30 7.50 0.21
N GLY A 118 -18.25 8.25 0.57
CA GLY A 118 -16.96 7.66 0.94
C GLY A 118 -17.07 6.75 2.16
N TRP A 119 -17.78 7.20 3.19
CA TRP A 119 -18.05 6.38 4.38
C TRP A 119 -18.85 5.13 4.05
N ALA A 120 -19.89 5.23 3.21
CA ALA A 120 -20.68 4.08 2.79
C ALA A 120 -19.84 3.05 2.01
N ASN A 121 -18.92 3.49 1.16
CA ASN A 121 -18.01 2.57 0.44
C ASN A 121 -17.08 1.79 1.37
N LEU A 122 -16.64 2.41 2.48
CA LEU A 122 -15.87 1.73 3.52
C LEU A 122 -16.75 0.70 4.24
N MET A 123 -17.91 1.14 4.75
CA MET A 123 -18.83 0.31 5.53
C MET A 123 -19.40 -0.88 4.75
N ALA A 124 -19.62 -0.74 3.44
CA ALA A 124 -20.14 -1.80 2.58
C ALA A 124 -19.24 -3.05 2.51
N ARG A 125 -18.00 -2.95 3.01
CA ARG A 125 -17.03 -4.06 3.03
C ARG A 125 -16.84 -4.69 4.41
N ILE A 126 -17.58 -4.24 5.40
CA ILE A 126 -17.42 -4.63 6.80
C ILE A 126 -18.80 -5.01 7.33
N ALA A 127 -18.89 -6.17 8.00
CA ALA A 127 -20.12 -6.58 8.66
C ALA A 127 -20.56 -5.51 9.68
N PRO A 128 -21.88 -5.23 9.81
CA PRO A 128 -22.36 -4.22 10.75
C PRO A 128 -21.90 -4.52 12.19
N PRO A 129 -21.24 -3.57 12.88
CA PRO A 129 -20.87 -3.75 14.28
C PRO A 129 -22.03 -3.40 15.21
N ASP A 130 -21.87 -3.72 16.50
CA ASP A 130 -22.85 -3.32 17.53
C ASP A 130 -22.67 -1.87 17.97
N VAL A 131 -21.42 -1.37 17.93
CA VAL A 131 -21.07 -0.01 18.34
C VAL A 131 -20.04 0.58 17.39
N VAL A 132 -20.26 1.84 17.01
CA VAL A 132 -19.30 2.64 16.24
C VAL A 132 -18.79 3.81 17.10
N VAL A 133 -17.47 3.93 17.19
CA VAL A 133 -16.79 5.03 17.87
C VAL A 133 -16.23 5.98 16.82
N CYS A 134 -16.57 7.26 16.92
CA CYS A 134 -16.13 8.30 16.00
C CYS A 134 -16.10 9.68 16.68
N ASP A 135 -15.46 10.65 16.04
CA ASP A 135 -15.38 12.05 16.48
C ASP A 135 -16.57 12.92 16.03
N GLY A 136 -17.53 12.36 15.26
CA GLY A 136 -18.85 12.95 15.04
C GLY A 136 -19.05 13.72 13.72
N GLY A 137 -18.28 13.46 12.67
CA GLY A 137 -18.47 14.08 11.35
C GLY A 137 -19.88 13.86 10.75
N GLY A 138 -20.53 14.93 10.25
CA GLY A 138 -21.89 14.85 9.70
C GLY A 138 -22.05 13.93 8.47
N GLY A 139 -20.98 13.76 7.68
CA GLY A 139 -20.95 12.80 6.57
C GLY A 139 -21.03 11.34 7.05
N LEU A 140 -20.38 11.02 8.16
CA LEU A 140 -20.36 9.69 8.77
C LEU A 140 -21.73 9.29 9.31
N LEU A 141 -22.36 10.15 10.10
CA LEU A 141 -23.68 9.89 10.70
C LEU A 141 -24.74 9.56 9.64
N LYS A 142 -24.69 10.23 8.49
CA LYS A 142 -25.58 9.93 7.37
C LYS A 142 -25.30 8.55 6.75
N ALA A 143 -24.03 8.16 6.65
CA ALA A 143 -23.64 6.87 6.08
C ALA A 143 -24.03 5.70 6.99
N LEU A 144 -23.85 5.84 8.32
CA LEU A 144 -24.23 4.82 9.31
C LEU A 144 -25.68 4.38 9.14
N ARG A 145 -26.60 5.35 9.06
CA ARG A 145 -28.05 5.10 8.89
C ARG A 145 -28.41 4.34 7.60
N ILE A 146 -27.54 4.38 6.59
CA ILE A 146 -27.79 3.73 5.29
C ILE A 146 -27.12 2.36 5.23
N ALA A 147 -25.84 2.29 5.60
CA ALA A 147 -24.98 1.15 5.39
C ALA A 147 -25.10 0.10 6.50
N TRP A 148 -25.20 0.53 7.76
CA TRP A 148 -25.34 -0.36 8.92
C TRP A 148 -26.66 -0.06 9.63
N ARG A 149 -27.76 -0.52 9.02
CA ARG A 149 -29.11 -0.28 9.52
C ARG A 149 -29.32 -0.98 10.87
N GLY A 150 -29.64 -0.23 11.90
CA GLY A 150 -29.86 -0.75 13.25
C GLY A 150 -28.94 -0.11 14.31
N LEU A 151 -27.86 0.53 13.85
CA LEU A 151 -27.03 1.47 14.62
C LEU A 151 -27.64 2.87 14.67
#